data_AF-A0A6C0EIS0-F1
#
_entry.id   AF-A0A6C0EIS0-F1
#
_cell.length_a   1.000
_cell.length_b   1.000
_cell.length_c   1.000
_cell.angle_alpha   90.00
_cell.angle_beta   90.00
_cell.angle_gamma   90.00
#
_symmetry.space_group_name_H-M   'P 1'
#
loop_
_entity.id
_entity.type
_entity.pdbx_description
1 polymer ?
#
loop_
_entity_poly.entity_id
_entity_poly.type
_entity_poly.pdbx_seq_one_letter_code
_entity_poly.pdbx_strand_id
1 'polypeptide(L)'
;MIKNLVLSGGGIKGISYLGIVKYMEEHDLLKNIENIAASSVGGIFGLLITLGYSYEEQSKLLYGLDLKKLLNIYEIDFKTFINSFGLNSGENLNKLIKLLIKKKLNQDDITFKELYDKTKINLILTGTCLNKQCTKYFNYTSTPDMLISLALKITYSVPFVFNKVYYEDDVYVDGGLLNNFPMEYFEEDIKNTLGCSLQGKAEITNLDNLDNYILSLLYVPSQSLHNKILEKYSKNIIIINVPIENFDIELRPEQFNSIIEIGYNSIKIFLSNSIYNE
;
A
#
# COMPACT_ATOMS: atom_id res chain seq x y z
N MET A 1 -8.16 8.04 20.56
CA MET A 1 -7.10 7.01 20.51
C MET A 1 -7.10 6.41 19.11
N ILE A 2 -5.95 6.27 18.47
CA ILE A 2 -5.88 5.75 17.09
C ILE A 2 -5.85 4.22 17.17
N LYS A 3 -6.88 3.57 16.64
CA LYS A 3 -7.02 2.10 16.58
C LYS A 3 -6.93 1.55 15.17
N ASN A 4 -7.39 2.32 14.20
CA ASN A 4 -7.44 1.91 12.80
C ASN A 4 -6.48 2.79 12.00
N LEU A 5 -5.57 2.16 11.26
CA LEU A 5 -4.65 2.83 10.35
C LEU A 5 -5.04 2.50 8.91
N VAL A 6 -5.18 3.53 8.06
CA VAL A 6 -5.50 3.35 6.64
C VAL A 6 -4.34 3.83 5.79
N LEU A 7 -3.76 2.96 4.96
CA LEU A 7 -2.60 3.28 4.11
C LEU A 7 -3.01 3.20 2.63
N SER A 8 -3.01 4.33 1.93
CA SER A 8 -3.28 4.35 0.50
C SER A 8 -2.19 3.67 -0.33
N GLY A 9 -2.51 3.30 -1.56
CA GLY A 9 -1.48 3.02 -2.56
C GLY A 9 -0.80 4.30 -3.05
N GLY A 10 0.32 4.16 -3.76
CA GLY A 10 1.08 5.32 -4.26
C GLY A 10 2.48 5.01 -4.80
N GLY A 11 2.79 3.74 -5.13
CA GLY A 11 4.09 3.35 -5.67
C GLY A 11 5.26 3.74 -4.77
N ILE A 12 6.32 4.28 -5.35
CA ILE A 12 7.56 4.58 -4.62
C ILE A 12 7.39 5.64 -3.50
N LYS A 13 6.33 6.46 -3.57
CA LYS A 13 5.99 7.44 -2.52
C LYS A 13 5.73 6.78 -1.16
N GLY A 14 5.44 5.47 -1.15
CA GLY A 14 5.29 4.68 0.07
C GLY A 14 6.49 4.73 1.00
N ILE A 15 7.69 5.09 0.52
CA ILE A 15 8.87 5.35 1.39
C ILE A 15 8.55 6.34 2.51
N SER A 16 7.65 7.30 2.26
CA SER A 16 7.23 8.28 3.28
C SER A 16 6.53 7.64 4.48
N TYR A 17 5.96 6.43 4.33
CA TYR A 17 5.42 5.68 5.46
C TYR A 17 6.48 5.31 6.49
N LEU A 18 7.78 5.21 6.13
CA LEU A 18 8.84 5.08 7.13
C LEU A 18 8.86 6.26 8.10
N GLY A 19 8.60 7.48 7.62
CA GLY A 19 8.53 8.67 8.46
C GLY A 19 7.32 8.65 9.39
N ILE A 20 6.17 8.19 8.89
CA ILE A 20 4.95 7.96 9.68
C ILE A 20 5.24 6.95 10.80
N VAL A 21 5.79 5.79 10.44
CA VAL A 21 6.15 4.73 11.40
C VAL A 21 7.12 5.24 12.45
N LYS A 22 8.18 5.95 12.04
CA LYS A 22 9.16 6.55 12.96
C LYS A 22 8.48 7.43 14.01
N TYR A 23 7.64 8.37 13.56
CA TYR A 23 6.94 9.27 14.48
C TYR A 23 6.01 8.50 15.42
N MET A 24 5.23 7.56 14.88
CA MET A 24 4.30 6.75 15.67
C MET A 24 5.01 5.85 16.68
N GLU A 25 6.20 5.35 16.36
CA GLU A 25 7.05 4.56 17.25
C GLU A 25 7.60 5.44 18.39
N GLU A 26 8.16 6.61 18.09
CA GLU A 26 8.71 7.56 19.08
C GLU A 26 7.65 8.10 20.07
N HIS A 27 6.37 8.05 19.70
CA HIS A 27 5.24 8.54 20.51
C HIS A 27 4.31 7.42 21.00
N ASP A 28 4.75 6.15 20.94
CA ASP A 28 3.97 4.99 21.39
C ASP A 28 2.56 4.87 20.77
N LEU A 29 2.37 5.35 19.54
CA LEU A 29 1.07 5.31 18.87
C LEU A 29 0.79 3.95 18.24
N LEU A 30 1.84 3.21 17.83
CA LEU A 30 1.71 1.90 17.19
C LEU A 30 1.08 0.83 18.10
N LYS A 31 1.26 0.93 19.44
CA LYS A 31 0.76 -0.06 20.41
C LYS A 31 -0.76 -0.14 20.50
N ASN A 32 -1.47 0.88 20.02
CA ASN A 32 -2.93 0.95 20.06
C ASN A 32 -3.59 0.46 18.76
N ILE A 33 -2.81 0.15 17.72
CA ILE A 33 -3.34 -0.25 16.43
C ILE A 33 -3.92 -1.66 16.53
N GLU A 34 -5.20 -1.78 16.20
CA GLU A 34 -5.96 -3.03 16.16
C GLU A 34 -6.26 -3.45 14.71
N ASN A 35 -6.38 -2.48 13.79
CA ASN A 35 -6.70 -2.74 12.40
C ASN A 35 -5.83 -1.90 11.44
N ILE A 36 -5.44 -2.49 10.32
CA ILE A 36 -4.73 -1.80 9.24
C ILE A 36 -5.42 -2.12 7.92
N ALA A 37 -6.02 -1.12 7.27
CA ALA A 37 -6.58 -1.27 5.92
C ALA A 37 -5.67 -0.63 4.88
N ALA A 38 -5.34 -1.34 3.81
CA ALA A 38 -4.35 -0.86 2.88
C ALA A 38 -4.49 -1.37 1.43
N SER A 39 -3.90 -0.61 0.51
CA SER A 39 -3.87 -0.91 -0.93
C SER A 39 -2.44 -0.81 -1.48
N SER A 40 -2.07 -1.70 -2.41
CA SER A 40 -0.81 -1.66 -3.15
C SER A 40 0.43 -1.52 -2.24
N VAL A 41 1.28 -0.49 -2.42
CA VAL A 41 2.43 -0.24 -1.53
C VAL A 41 2.03 -0.09 -0.05
N GLY A 42 0.85 0.47 0.23
CA GLY A 42 0.32 0.56 1.59
C GLY A 42 0.13 -0.82 2.21
N GLY A 43 -0.21 -1.85 1.42
CA GLY A 43 -0.32 -3.23 1.89
C GLY A 43 1.02 -3.79 2.36
N ILE A 44 2.11 -3.49 1.66
CA ILE A 44 3.47 -3.91 2.03
C ILE A 44 3.86 -3.28 3.37
N PHE A 45 3.67 -1.96 3.52
CA PHE A 45 3.95 -1.27 4.79
C PHE A 45 2.98 -1.71 5.90
N GLY A 46 1.72 -1.98 5.58
CA GLY A 46 0.75 -2.53 6.51
C GLY A 46 1.19 -3.89 7.05
N LEU A 47 1.73 -4.78 6.20
CA LEU A 47 2.33 -6.03 6.65
C LEU A 47 3.55 -5.79 7.55
N LEU A 48 4.45 -4.88 7.19
CA LEU A 48 5.64 -4.56 8.00
C LEU A 48 5.24 -4.09 9.41
N ILE A 49 4.25 -3.20 9.51
CA ILE A 49 3.71 -2.72 10.78
C ILE A 49 3.05 -3.87 11.54
N THR A 50 2.22 -4.68 10.87
CA THR A 50 1.54 -5.83 11.49
C THR A 50 2.53 -6.84 12.08
N LEU A 51 3.66 -7.07 11.39
CA LEU A 51 4.74 -7.97 11.83
C LEU A 51 5.68 -7.34 12.88
N GLY A 52 5.44 -6.09 13.29
CA GLY A 52 6.25 -5.40 14.28
C GLY A 52 7.68 -5.12 13.81
N TYR A 53 7.86 -4.74 12.54
CA TYR A 53 9.13 -4.20 12.08
C TYR A 53 9.33 -2.77 12.59
N SER A 54 10.44 -2.50 13.29
CA SER A 54 10.79 -1.14 13.73
C SER A 54 11.15 -0.24 12.56
N TYR A 55 11.11 1.08 12.76
CA TYR A 55 11.61 2.04 11.79
C TYR A 55 13.02 1.69 11.30
N GLU A 56 13.95 1.33 12.18
CA GLU A 56 15.33 1.00 11.82
C GLU A 56 15.39 -0.26 10.95
N GLU A 57 14.60 -1.28 11.25
CA GLU A 57 14.56 -2.49 10.45
C GLU A 57 13.98 -2.21 9.06
N GLN A 58 12.88 -1.46 8.97
CA GLN A 58 12.26 -1.09 7.69
C GLN A 58 13.19 -0.20 6.87
N SER A 59 13.81 0.81 7.49
CA SER A 59 14.78 1.71 6.86
C SER A 59 15.97 0.92 6.29
N LYS A 60 16.58 0.03 7.09
CA LYS A 60 17.70 -0.81 6.64
C LYS A 60 17.31 -1.74 5.50
N LEU A 61 16.10 -2.30 5.51
CA LEU A 61 15.59 -3.12 4.42
C LEU A 61 15.48 -2.30 3.14
N LEU A 62 14.80 -1.15 3.18
CA LEU A 62 14.56 -0.33 1.99
C LEU A 62 15.85 0.27 1.40
N TYR A 63 16.79 0.71 2.24
CA TYR A 63 18.09 1.19 1.77
C TYR A 63 18.90 0.14 1.01
N GLY A 64 18.71 -1.15 1.35
CA GLY A 64 19.39 -2.26 0.69
C GLY A 64 18.67 -2.79 -0.56
N LEU A 65 17.46 -2.28 -0.87
CA LEU A 65 16.67 -2.76 -1.99
C LEU A 65 17.00 -2.01 -3.28
N ASP A 66 17.45 -2.76 -4.28
CA ASP A 66 17.45 -2.29 -5.67
C ASP A 66 16.03 -2.41 -6.24
N LEU A 67 15.28 -1.30 -6.19
CA LEU A 67 13.89 -1.25 -6.64
C LEU A 67 13.75 -1.54 -8.14
N LYS A 68 14.76 -1.23 -8.96
CA LYS A 68 14.73 -1.56 -10.41
C LYS A 68 14.75 -3.06 -10.61
N LYS A 69 15.69 -3.74 -9.94
CA LYS A 69 15.80 -5.20 -9.99
C LYS A 69 14.57 -5.88 -9.41
N LEU A 70 14.02 -5.30 -8.34
CA LEU A 70 12.82 -5.81 -7.69
C LEU A 70 11.60 -5.75 -8.62
N LEU A 71 11.44 -4.64 -9.36
CA LEU A 71 10.28 -4.39 -10.24
C LEU A 71 10.46 -4.84 -11.69
N ASN A 72 11.66 -5.30 -12.09
CA ASN A 72 12.02 -5.82 -13.42
C ASN A 72 11.30 -5.15 -14.61
N ILE A 73 11.27 -3.81 -14.63
CA ILE A 73 10.45 -3.01 -15.55
C ILE A 73 11.04 -2.82 -16.96
N TYR A 74 12.25 -3.34 -17.23
CA TYR A 74 12.95 -3.12 -18.51
C TYR A 74 13.04 -4.37 -19.40
N GLU A 75 12.63 -5.55 -18.91
CA GLU A 75 12.60 -6.78 -19.70
C GLU A 75 11.17 -7.02 -20.20
N ILE A 76 10.75 -6.23 -21.20
CA ILE A 76 9.44 -6.39 -21.84
C ILE A 76 9.47 -7.65 -22.70
N ASP A 77 8.95 -8.75 -22.16
CA ASP A 77 8.64 -9.93 -22.96
C ASP A 77 7.22 -9.80 -23.56
N PHE A 78 7.16 -9.32 -24.81
CA PHE A 78 5.91 -9.22 -25.57
C PHE A 78 5.15 -10.55 -25.68
N LYS A 79 5.82 -11.71 -25.65
CA LYS A 79 5.14 -13.02 -25.65
C LYS A 79 4.47 -13.30 -24.32
N THR A 80 5.13 -12.93 -23.21
CA THR A 80 4.52 -13.00 -21.88
C THR A 80 3.33 -12.04 -21.79
N PHE A 81 3.48 -10.80 -22.26
CA PHE A 81 2.40 -9.80 -22.28
C PHE A 81 1.14 -10.28 -23.01
N ILE A 82 1.26 -10.91 -24.18
CA ILE A 82 0.10 -11.41 -24.94
C ILE A 82 -0.68 -12.48 -24.18
N ASN A 83 0.00 -13.31 -23.37
CA ASN A 83 -0.63 -14.42 -22.66
C ASN A 83 -1.12 -14.02 -21.26
N SER A 84 -0.40 -13.14 -20.55
CA SER A 84 -0.67 -12.78 -19.16
C SER A 84 -1.26 -11.38 -18.97
N PHE A 85 -1.22 -10.53 -20.00
CA PHE A 85 -1.56 -9.11 -19.97
C PHE A 85 -0.74 -8.29 -18.95
N GLY A 86 0.47 -8.75 -18.62
CA GLY A 86 1.39 -8.09 -17.70
C GLY A 86 2.84 -8.21 -18.15
N LEU A 87 3.64 -7.18 -17.88
CA LEU A 87 5.07 -7.14 -18.19
C LEU A 87 5.92 -7.90 -17.16
N ASN A 88 5.42 -8.07 -15.93
CA ASN A 88 6.12 -8.71 -14.83
C ASN A 88 5.20 -9.69 -14.06
N SER A 89 5.72 -10.88 -13.70
CA SER A 89 4.97 -11.87 -12.91
C SER A 89 4.76 -11.49 -11.43
N GLY A 90 5.49 -10.49 -10.94
CA GLY A 90 5.54 -10.06 -9.54
C GLY A 90 6.33 -11.00 -8.63
N GLU A 91 7.11 -11.93 -9.19
CA GLU A 91 7.76 -13.00 -8.43
C GLU A 91 8.83 -12.48 -7.46
N ASN A 92 9.62 -11.47 -7.86
CA ASN A 92 10.64 -10.88 -6.99
C ASN A 92 10.03 -10.19 -5.75
N LEU A 93 8.92 -9.46 -5.92
CA LEU A 93 8.16 -8.88 -4.80
C LEU A 93 7.59 -9.98 -3.91
N ASN A 94 7.00 -11.03 -4.50
CA ASN A 94 6.44 -12.14 -3.75
C ASN A 94 7.51 -12.88 -2.93
N LYS A 95 8.72 -13.08 -3.50
CA LYS A 95 9.88 -13.62 -2.77
C LYS A 95 10.29 -12.72 -1.62
N LEU A 96 10.37 -11.41 -1.83
CA LEU A 96 10.67 -10.45 -0.77
C LEU A 96 9.65 -10.53 0.36
N ILE A 97 8.35 -10.54 0.06
CA ILE A 97 7.27 -10.66 1.05
C ILE A 97 7.44 -11.93 1.90
N LYS A 98 7.67 -13.08 1.26
CA LYS A 98 7.91 -14.35 1.96
C LYS A 98 9.15 -14.30 2.85
N LEU A 99 10.24 -13.66 2.39
CA LEU A 99 11.43 -13.46 3.21
C LEU A 99 11.16 -12.55 4.43
N LEU A 100 10.32 -11.53 4.28
CA LEU A 100 9.91 -10.67 5.40
C LEU A 100 9.11 -11.47 6.44
N ILE A 101 8.12 -12.24 6.00
CA ILE A 101 7.34 -13.13 6.88
C ILE A 101 8.27 -14.13 7.59
N LYS A 102 9.15 -14.79 6.85
CA LYS A 102 10.13 -15.75 7.38
C LYS A 102 11.05 -15.15 8.42
N LYS A 103 11.53 -13.92 8.20
CA LYS A 103 12.44 -13.24 9.14
C LYS A 103 11.79 -12.96 10.49
N LYS A 104 10.48 -12.65 10.54
CA LYS A 104 9.78 -12.35 11.80
C LYS A 104 9.14 -13.57 12.46
N LEU A 105 8.64 -14.52 11.66
CA LEU A 105 7.80 -15.60 12.17
C LEU A 105 8.37 -17.01 11.95
N ASN A 106 9.53 -17.12 11.27
CA ASN A 106 10.15 -18.40 10.92
C ASN A 106 9.22 -19.34 10.11
N GLN A 107 8.34 -18.78 9.29
CA GLN A 107 7.45 -19.48 8.37
C GLN A 107 7.63 -18.91 6.96
N ASP A 108 7.63 -19.75 5.93
CA ASP A 108 7.84 -19.28 4.55
C ASP A 108 6.69 -18.40 4.04
N ASP A 109 5.49 -18.61 4.57
CA ASP A 109 4.29 -17.81 4.37
C ASP A 109 3.30 -18.11 5.51
N ILE A 110 2.23 -17.33 5.61
CA ILE A 110 1.17 -17.52 6.62
C ILE A 110 -0.18 -17.12 6.05
N THR A 111 -1.27 -17.62 6.63
CA THR A 111 -2.62 -17.16 6.32
C THR A 111 -2.99 -15.89 7.10
N PHE A 112 -4.08 -15.21 6.70
CA PHE A 112 -4.61 -14.09 7.49
C PHE A 112 -4.98 -14.49 8.92
N LYS A 113 -5.56 -15.68 9.11
CA LYS A 113 -5.90 -16.17 10.44
C LYS A 113 -4.65 -16.38 11.29
N GLU A 114 -3.62 -17.00 10.74
CA GLU A 114 -2.34 -17.20 11.45
C GLU A 114 -1.65 -15.88 11.80
N LEU A 115 -1.69 -14.90 10.89
CA LEU A 115 -1.15 -13.55 11.14
C LEU A 115 -1.89 -12.90 12.33
N TYR A 116 -3.22 -12.86 12.27
CA TYR A 116 -4.04 -12.29 13.33
C TYR A 116 -3.86 -13.02 14.67
N ASP A 117 -3.77 -14.35 14.65
CA ASP A 117 -3.57 -15.14 15.86
C ASP A 117 -2.26 -14.80 16.58
N LYS A 118 -1.20 -14.45 15.83
CA LYS A 118 0.12 -14.08 16.35
C LYS A 118 0.24 -12.61 16.76
N THR A 119 -0.35 -11.69 15.99
CA THR A 119 -0.12 -10.24 16.16
C THR A 119 -1.28 -9.51 16.83
N LYS A 120 -2.49 -10.08 16.77
CA LYS A 120 -3.76 -9.46 17.17
C LYS A 120 -4.10 -8.18 16.41
N ILE A 121 -3.42 -7.95 15.28
CA ILE A 121 -3.69 -6.85 14.35
C ILE A 121 -4.38 -7.42 13.12
N ASN A 122 -5.55 -6.87 12.80
CA ASN A 122 -6.31 -7.22 11.62
C ASN A 122 -5.78 -6.48 10.40
N LEU A 123 -5.00 -7.16 9.57
CA LEU A 123 -4.56 -6.65 8.27
C LEU A 123 -5.67 -6.87 7.23
N ILE A 124 -6.11 -5.78 6.59
CA ILE A 124 -7.14 -5.75 5.55
C ILE A 124 -6.51 -5.23 4.27
N LEU A 125 -6.50 -6.06 3.22
CA LEU A 125 -5.93 -5.71 1.93
C LEU A 125 -7.01 -5.59 0.86
N THR A 126 -6.90 -4.57 0.01
CA THR A 126 -7.84 -4.38 -1.11
C THR A 126 -7.34 -5.08 -2.37
N GLY A 127 -8.30 -5.55 -3.17
CA GLY A 127 -8.09 -5.94 -4.56
C GLY A 127 -9.31 -5.61 -5.41
N THR A 128 -9.10 -5.44 -6.71
CA THR A 128 -10.20 -5.22 -7.65
C THR A 128 -10.57 -6.54 -8.32
N CYS A 129 -11.79 -7.02 -8.11
CA CYS A 129 -12.32 -8.19 -8.80
C CYS A 129 -12.88 -7.76 -10.16
N LEU A 130 -12.26 -8.23 -11.26
CA LEU A 130 -12.68 -7.88 -12.61
C LEU A 130 -14.00 -8.54 -13.01
N ASN A 131 -14.21 -9.80 -12.60
CA ASN A 131 -15.43 -10.56 -12.90
C ASN A 131 -16.67 -9.90 -12.26
N LYS A 132 -16.53 -9.44 -11.02
CA LYS A 132 -17.63 -8.86 -10.21
C LYS A 132 -17.63 -7.34 -10.20
N GLN A 133 -16.67 -6.70 -10.87
CA GLN A 133 -16.54 -5.24 -11.01
C GLN A 133 -16.62 -4.49 -9.65
N CYS A 134 -15.98 -5.04 -8.62
CA CYS A 134 -16.05 -4.47 -7.28
C CYS A 134 -14.72 -4.60 -6.53
N THR A 135 -14.54 -3.72 -5.55
CA THR A 135 -13.48 -3.84 -4.54
C THR A 135 -13.78 -5.03 -3.63
N LYS A 136 -12.78 -5.89 -3.43
CA LYS A 136 -12.79 -6.96 -2.43
C LYS A 136 -11.80 -6.63 -1.33
N TYR A 137 -12.17 -7.00 -0.11
CA TYR A 137 -11.36 -6.84 1.10
C TYR A 137 -10.98 -8.23 1.62
N PHE A 138 -9.69 -8.48 1.70
CA PHE A 138 -9.10 -9.73 2.18
C PHE A 138 -8.57 -9.51 3.59
N ASN A 139 -9.03 -10.31 4.55
CA ASN A 139 -8.62 -10.24 5.95
C ASN A 139 -8.89 -11.58 6.67
N TYR A 140 -8.69 -11.62 7.98
CA TYR A 140 -8.85 -12.87 8.76
C TYR A 140 -10.31 -13.31 8.95
N THR A 141 -11.30 -12.43 8.75
CA THR A 141 -12.72 -12.78 8.87
C THR A 141 -13.32 -13.18 7.52
N SER A 142 -12.98 -12.48 6.44
CA SER A 142 -13.51 -12.75 5.10
C SER A 142 -12.76 -13.87 4.37
N THR A 143 -11.44 -13.96 4.57
CA THR A 143 -10.56 -14.91 3.87
C THR A 143 -9.49 -15.48 4.81
N PRO A 144 -9.89 -16.16 5.91
CA PRO A 144 -8.98 -16.61 6.97
C PRO A 144 -7.83 -17.49 6.46
N ASP A 145 -8.08 -18.35 5.47
CA ASP A 145 -7.12 -19.35 4.98
C ASP A 145 -6.29 -18.85 3.79
N MET A 146 -6.55 -17.63 3.32
CA MET A 146 -5.79 -17.05 2.22
C MET A 146 -4.39 -16.65 2.70
N LEU A 147 -3.37 -17.04 1.93
CA LEU A 147 -1.98 -16.65 2.19
C LEU A 147 -1.77 -15.14 2.03
N ILE A 148 -1.03 -14.55 2.95
CA ILE A 148 -0.70 -13.12 2.95
C ILE A 148 0.04 -12.74 1.67
N SER A 149 0.99 -13.57 1.22
CA SER A 149 1.73 -13.27 -0.01
C SER A 149 0.81 -13.23 -1.25
N LEU A 150 -0.23 -14.07 -1.29
CA LEU A 150 -1.21 -14.07 -2.39
C LEU A 150 -2.09 -12.81 -2.35
N ALA A 151 -2.58 -12.43 -1.18
CA ALA A 151 -3.39 -11.23 -1.03
C ALA A 151 -2.61 -9.95 -1.35
N LEU A 152 -1.34 -9.89 -0.93
CA LEU A 152 -0.45 -8.81 -1.33
C LEU A 152 -0.20 -8.84 -2.84
N LYS A 153 0.01 -10.01 -3.44
CA LYS A 153 0.14 -10.11 -4.90
C LYS A 153 -1.06 -9.51 -5.62
N ILE A 154 -2.28 -9.80 -5.19
CA ILE A 154 -3.48 -9.15 -5.71
C ILE A 154 -3.38 -7.63 -5.53
N THR A 155 -3.06 -7.16 -4.32
CA THR A 155 -3.10 -5.73 -3.99
C THR A 155 -2.14 -4.88 -4.80
N TYR A 156 -0.97 -5.41 -5.20
CA TYR A 156 0.03 -4.67 -6.00
C TYR A 156 0.02 -4.98 -7.51
N SER A 157 -0.86 -5.87 -8.01
CA SER A 157 -0.85 -6.31 -9.41
C SER A 157 -1.47 -5.26 -10.35
N VAL A 158 -0.76 -4.15 -10.53
CA VAL A 158 -1.15 -3.03 -11.40
C VAL A 158 -1.38 -3.54 -12.83
N PRO A 159 -2.56 -3.31 -13.43
CA PRO A 159 -2.84 -3.76 -14.79
C PRO A 159 -1.75 -3.35 -15.79
N PHE A 160 -1.45 -4.23 -16.74
CA PHE A 160 -0.38 -4.09 -17.75
C PHE A 160 1.05 -4.11 -17.20
N VAL A 161 1.30 -3.67 -15.97
CA VAL A 161 2.62 -3.80 -15.32
C VAL A 161 2.82 -5.21 -14.77
N PHE A 162 1.85 -5.71 -14.00
CA PHE A 162 1.90 -7.04 -13.40
C PHE A 162 0.83 -7.96 -13.97
N ASN A 163 1.12 -9.26 -13.97
CA ASN A 163 0.15 -10.28 -14.37
C ASN A 163 -1.10 -10.22 -13.46
N LYS A 164 -2.29 -10.35 -14.08
CA LYS A 164 -3.53 -10.61 -13.34
C LYS A 164 -3.39 -11.84 -12.44
N VAL A 165 -4.12 -11.83 -11.33
CA VAL A 165 -4.07 -12.90 -10.34
C VAL A 165 -5.39 -13.65 -10.34
N TYR A 166 -5.33 -14.97 -10.39
CA TYR A 166 -6.48 -15.85 -10.21
C TYR A 166 -6.60 -16.21 -8.74
N TYR A 167 -7.79 -16.07 -8.18
CA TYR A 167 -8.12 -16.55 -6.84
C TYR A 167 -9.55 -17.07 -6.86
N GLU A 168 -9.72 -18.34 -6.47
CA GLU A 168 -10.95 -19.10 -6.71
C GLU A 168 -11.33 -19.05 -8.21
N ASP A 169 -12.57 -18.71 -8.54
CA ASP A 169 -13.08 -18.63 -9.92
C ASP A 169 -12.96 -17.23 -10.54
N ASP A 170 -12.37 -16.27 -9.82
CA ASP A 170 -12.34 -14.86 -10.21
C ASP A 170 -10.93 -14.37 -10.55
N VAL A 171 -10.88 -13.32 -11.37
CA VAL A 171 -9.68 -12.60 -11.75
C VAL A 171 -9.58 -11.29 -10.98
N TYR A 172 -8.39 -11.05 -10.45
CA TYR A 172 -8.07 -9.90 -9.61
C TYR A 172 -6.88 -9.10 -10.15
N VAL A 173 -6.91 -7.80 -9.88
CA VAL A 173 -5.83 -6.83 -10.11
C VAL A 173 -5.70 -5.88 -8.90
N ASP A 174 -4.73 -4.97 -8.96
CA ASP A 174 -4.44 -3.98 -7.92
C ASP A 174 -5.71 -3.29 -7.38
N GLY A 175 -5.78 -3.15 -6.06
CA GLY A 175 -6.91 -2.53 -5.37
C GLY A 175 -7.09 -1.06 -5.74
N GLY A 176 -6.01 -0.41 -6.15
CA GLY A 176 -5.97 0.97 -6.60
C GLY A 176 -6.73 1.23 -7.90
N LEU A 177 -7.14 0.21 -8.67
CA LEU A 177 -8.01 0.41 -9.82
C LEU A 177 -9.41 0.92 -9.43
N LEU A 178 -9.92 0.55 -8.26
CA LEU A 178 -11.22 1.03 -7.75
C LEU A 178 -11.12 1.78 -6.43
N ASN A 179 -10.43 1.22 -5.44
CA ASN A 179 -10.31 1.82 -4.10
C ASN A 179 -8.86 1.80 -3.61
N ASN A 180 -8.14 2.86 -3.99
CA ASN A 180 -6.73 3.05 -3.62
C ASN A 180 -6.55 3.51 -2.16
N PHE A 181 -7.61 3.94 -1.48
CA PHE A 181 -7.54 4.46 -0.13
C PHE A 181 -8.78 4.04 0.67
N PRO A 182 -8.76 2.84 1.30
CA PRO A 182 -9.95 2.18 1.83
C PRO A 182 -10.45 2.75 3.17
N MET A 183 -10.57 4.08 3.26
CA MET A 183 -10.99 4.78 4.47
C MET A 183 -12.43 4.44 4.87
N GLU A 184 -13.31 4.27 3.87
CA GLU A 184 -14.73 3.93 4.06
C GLU A 184 -14.93 2.57 4.74
N TYR A 185 -13.92 1.70 4.74
CA TYR A 185 -13.98 0.43 5.48
C TYR A 185 -14.21 0.64 6.99
N PHE A 186 -13.80 1.79 7.54
CA PHE A 186 -13.97 2.15 8.94
C PHE A 186 -14.94 3.32 9.16
N GLU A 187 -15.92 3.50 8.27
CA GLU A 187 -16.90 4.61 8.39
C GLU A 187 -17.60 4.61 9.76
N GLU A 188 -17.95 3.45 10.29
CA GLU A 188 -18.62 3.30 11.60
C GLU A 188 -17.70 3.59 12.80
N ASP A 189 -16.38 3.57 12.63
CA ASP A 189 -15.38 3.85 13.68
C ASP A 189 -14.38 4.94 13.25
N ILE A 190 -14.87 5.92 12.48
CA ILE A 190 -14.03 6.99 11.92
C ILE A 190 -13.29 7.78 13.00
N LYS A 191 -13.89 7.94 14.19
CA LYS A 191 -13.31 8.66 15.34
C LYS A 191 -11.99 8.08 15.85
N ASN A 192 -11.76 6.78 15.64
CA ASN A 192 -10.54 6.08 16.03
C ASN A 192 -9.64 5.74 14.82
N THR A 193 -9.96 6.31 13.66
CA THR A 193 -9.29 5.99 12.40
C THR A 193 -8.39 7.14 11.95
N LEU A 194 -7.14 6.80 11.62
CA LEU A 194 -6.17 7.68 10.99
C LEU A 194 -5.86 7.17 9.59
N GLY A 195 -6.09 7.99 8.58
CA GLY A 195 -5.73 7.72 7.20
C GLY A 195 -4.43 8.42 6.79
N CYS A 196 -3.59 7.73 6.02
CA CYS A 196 -2.36 8.27 5.44
C CYS A 196 -2.45 8.20 3.91
N SER A 197 -2.80 9.33 3.31
CA SER A 197 -2.99 9.47 1.87
C SER A 197 -1.71 9.96 1.20
N LEU A 198 -1.11 9.13 0.34
CA LEU A 198 -0.01 9.52 -0.52
C LEU A 198 -0.51 10.36 -1.69
N GLN A 199 0.07 11.55 -1.86
CA GLN A 199 -0.16 12.44 -3.00
C GLN A 199 1.16 12.69 -3.74
N GLY A 200 1.08 12.86 -5.06
CA GLY A 200 2.24 13.11 -5.93
C GLY A 200 2.18 14.50 -6.56
N LYS A 201 3.11 14.77 -7.49
CA LYS A 201 2.92 15.89 -8.43
C LYS A 201 1.54 15.77 -9.11
N ALA A 202 0.84 16.90 -9.12
CA ALA A 202 -0.50 17.03 -9.68
C ALA A 202 -0.53 16.60 -11.15
N GLU A 203 -1.52 15.77 -11.46
CA GLU A 203 -2.03 15.43 -12.80
C GLU A 203 -0.99 14.85 -13.80
N ILE A 204 -1.37 13.80 -14.50
CA ILE A 204 -0.64 13.38 -15.70
C ILE A 204 -0.86 14.49 -16.73
N THR A 205 0.05 15.46 -16.77
CA THR A 205 -0.06 16.64 -17.63
C THR A 205 0.26 16.34 -19.09
N ASN A 206 0.98 15.24 -19.35
CA ASN A 206 1.30 14.76 -20.69
C ASN A 206 0.62 13.42 -20.98
N LEU A 207 -0.39 13.45 -21.83
CA LEU A 207 -1.16 12.30 -22.31
C LEU A 207 -0.78 11.86 -23.73
N ASP A 208 0.30 12.42 -24.29
CA ASP A 208 0.74 12.09 -25.66
C ASP A 208 1.40 10.70 -25.75
N ASN A 209 1.81 10.11 -24.61
CA ASN A 209 2.27 8.74 -24.54
C ASN A 209 1.10 7.77 -24.25
N LEU A 210 1.04 6.66 -25.01
CA LEU A 210 0.05 5.60 -24.85
C LEU A 210 0.00 5.04 -23.41
N ASP A 211 1.15 4.86 -22.75
CA ASP A 211 1.21 4.34 -21.39
C ASP A 211 0.52 5.29 -20.40
N ASN A 212 0.84 6.58 -20.49
CA ASN A 212 0.24 7.64 -19.68
C ASN A 212 -1.26 7.75 -19.94
N TYR A 213 -1.67 7.64 -21.20
CA TYR A 213 -3.07 7.67 -21.60
C TYR A 213 -3.87 6.50 -21.02
N ILE A 214 -3.38 5.26 -21.18
CA ILE A 214 -4.03 4.06 -20.65
C ILE A 214 -4.10 4.10 -19.11
N LEU A 215 -2.99 4.44 -18.44
CA LEU A 215 -2.98 4.53 -16.98
C LEU A 215 -3.94 5.62 -16.48
N SER A 216 -4.03 6.76 -17.17
CA SER A 216 -5.00 7.80 -16.83
C SER A 216 -6.44 7.28 -16.93
N LEU A 217 -6.80 6.60 -18.02
CA LEU A 217 -8.14 6.03 -18.20
C LEU A 217 -8.49 5.01 -17.11
N LEU A 218 -7.54 4.17 -16.72
CA LEU A 218 -7.75 3.17 -15.67
C LEU A 218 -7.99 3.81 -14.30
N TYR A 219 -7.22 4.84 -13.94
CA TYR A 219 -7.18 5.34 -12.56
C TYR A 219 -8.07 6.57 -12.30
N VAL A 220 -8.65 7.22 -13.31
CA VAL A 220 -9.61 8.33 -13.12
C VAL A 220 -10.77 7.98 -12.18
N PRO A 221 -11.46 6.82 -12.29
CA PRO A 221 -12.54 6.46 -11.37
C PRO A 221 -12.06 6.38 -9.91
N SER A 222 -10.91 5.72 -9.70
CA SER A 222 -10.30 5.58 -8.38
C SER A 222 -9.86 6.92 -7.80
N GLN A 223 -9.28 7.82 -8.63
CA GLN A 223 -8.92 9.17 -8.21
C GLN A 223 -10.15 10.01 -7.85
N SER A 224 -11.26 9.87 -8.59
CA SER A 224 -12.51 10.54 -8.26
C SER A 224 -13.06 10.10 -6.90
N LEU A 225 -13.04 8.79 -6.62
CA LEU A 225 -13.41 8.26 -5.30
C LEU A 225 -12.46 8.77 -4.22
N HIS A 226 -11.15 8.73 -4.46
CA HIS A 226 -10.12 9.19 -3.55
C HIS A 226 -10.37 10.65 -3.13
N ASN A 227 -10.69 11.54 -4.09
CA ASN A 227 -10.98 12.95 -3.80
C ASN A 227 -12.20 13.10 -2.88
N LYS A 228 -13.28 12.34 -3.11
CA LYS A 228 -14.46 12.34 -2.22
C LYS A 228 -14.11 11.87 -0.81
N ILE A 229 -13.24 10.88 -0.69
CA ILE A 229 -12.75 10.37 0.61
C ILE A 229 -11.97 11.46 1.36
N LEU A 230 -11.08 12.18 0.66
CA LEU A 230 -10.33 13.29 1.26
C LEU A 230 -11.26 14.40 1.77
N GLU A 231 -12.27 14.75 1.01
CA GLU A 231 -13.27 15.75 1.41
C GLU A 231 -14.07 15.28 2.63
N LYS A 232 -14.63 14.06 2.56
CA LYS A 232 -15.50 13.48 3.59
C LYS A 232 -14.78 13.28 4.93
N TYR A 233 -13.52 12.84 4.92
CA TYR A 233 -12.78 12.46 6.12
C TYR A 233 -11.54 13.33 6.39
N SER A 234 -11.54 14.57 5.91
CA SER A 234 -10.40 15.50 6.03
C SER A 234 -9.81 15.65 7.44
N LYS A 235 -10.63 15.55 8.49
CA LYS A 235 -10.18 15.62 9.91
C LYS A 235 -9.44 14.38 10.39
N ASN A 236 -9.46 13.30 9.62
CA ASN A 236 -8.89 11.99 9.95
C ASN A 236 -7.75 11.60 9.00
N ILE A 237 -7.43 12.43 8.02
CA ILE A 237 -6.49 12.08 6.95
C ILE A 237 -5.26 12.98 6.99
N ILE A 238 -4.11 12.35 7.09
CA ILE A 238 -2.81 12.94 6.81
C ILE A 238 -2.60 12.93 5.29
N ILE A 239 -2.43 14.11 4.71
CA ILE A 239 -2.03 14.25 3.31
C ILE A 239 -0.50 14.31 3.23
N ILE A 240 0.10 13.37 2.50
CA ILE A 240 1.54 13.23 2.36
C ILE A 240 1.92 13.59 0.91
N ASN A 241 2.33 14.84 0.70
CA ASN A 241 2.69 15.35 -0.62
C ASN A 241 4.16 15.04 -0.93
N VAL A 242 4.40 13.99 -1.71
CA VAL A 242 5.75 13.60 -2.14
C VAL A 242 5.98 14.11 -3.58
N PRO A 243 6.96 15.00 -3.83
CA PRO A 243 7.10 15.69 -5.12
C PRO A 243 7.77 14.83 -6.22
N ILE A 244 7.39 13.56 -6.30
CA ILE A 244 7.87 12.58 -7.28
C ILE A 244 6.68 11.90 -7.98
N GLU A 245 6.93 11.33 -9.15
CA GLU A 245 5.95 10.51 -9.86
C GLU A 245 5.90 9.09 -9.30
N ASN A 246 4.78 8.38 -9.51
CA ASN A 246 4.58 7.04 -8.95
C ASN A 246 5.59 6.00 -9.48
N PHE A 247 6.11 6.21 -10.70
CA PHE A 247 6.98 5.29 -11.43
C PHE A 247 8.44 5.74 -11.51
N ASP A 248 8.81 6.85 -10.84
CA ASP A 248 10.19 7.31 -10.79
C ASP A 248 10.99 6.45 -9.79
N ILE A 249 11.54 5.34 -10.29
CA ILE A 249 12.18 4.29 -9.47
C ILE A 249 13.67 4.60 -9.22
N GLU A 250 14.19 5.72 -9.74
CA GLU A 250 15.58 6.16 -9.57
C GLU A 250 15.73 7.21 -8.45
N LEU A 251 15.77 6.76 -7.20
CA LEU A 251 15.99 7.67 -6.07
C LEU A 251 17.46 7.76 -5.67
N ARG A 252 17.98 8.98 -5.63
CA ARG A 252 19.24 9.30 -4.94
C ARG A 252 19.03 9.18 -3.41
N PRO A 253 20.08 8.85 -2.63
CA PRO A 253 19.97 8.76 -1.17
C PRO A 253 19.40 10.02 -0.49
N GLU A 254 19.72 11.21 -1.01
CA GLU A 254 19.16 12.48 -0.52
C GLU A 254 17.64 12.56 -0.73
N GLN A 255 17.14 12.13 -1.90
CA GLN A 255 15.70 12.08 -2.18
C GLN A 255 15.02 11.07 -1.25
N PHE A 256 15.64 9.91 -1.03
CA PHE A 256 15.12 8.90 -0.12
C PHE A 256 14.92 9.45 1.31
N ASN A 257 15.95 10.10 1.88
CA ASN A 257 15.84 10.74 3.19
C ASN A 257 14.79 11.85 3.22
N SER A 258 14.75 12.69 2.19
CA SER A 258 13.75 13.75 2.08
C SER A 258 12.31 13.21 2.08
N ILE A 259 12.05 12.08 1.41
CA ILE A 259 10.73 11.45 1.39
C ILE A 259 10.33 10.94 2.79
N ILE A 260 11.28 10.38 3.55
CA ILE A 260 11.05 9.97 4.95
C ILE A 260 10.70 11.18 5.80
N GLU A 261 11.47 12.28 5.69
CA GLU A 261 11.22 13.51 6.44
C GLU A 261 9.85 14.13 6.12
N ILE A 262 9.41 14.07 4.87
CA ILE A 262 8.05 14.50 4.47
C ILE A 262 7.01 13.73 5.27
N GLY A 263 7.09 12.39 5.30
CA GLY A 263 6.15 11.57 6.05
C GLY A 263 6.15 11.89 7.55
N TYR A 264 7.34 11.97 8.16
CA TYR A 264 7.50 12.29 9.59
C TYR A 264 6.89 13.65 9.95
N ASN A 265 7.16 14.68 9.14
CA ASN A 265 6.62 16.02 9.37
C ASN A 265 5.12 16.08 9.12
N SER A 266 4.59 15.36 8.12
CA SER A 266 3.15 15.32 7.83
C SER A 266 2.33 14.83 9.01
N ILE A 267 2.71 13.71 9.64
CA ILE A 267 1.99 13.21 10.82
C ILE A 267 2.18 14.13 12.04
N LYS A 268 3.39 14.66 12.25
CA LYS A 268 3.67 15.60 13.35
C LYS A 268 2.77 16.83 13.28
N ILE A 269 2.66 17.45 12.10
CA ILE A 269 1.82 18.63 11.87
C ILE A 269 0.34 18.29 12.02
N PHE A 270 -0.09 17.14 11.48
CA PHE A 270 -1.47 16.71 11.61
C PHE A 270 -1.84 16.53 13.08
N LEU A 271 -1.02 15.80 13.85
CA LEU A 271 -1.29 15.53 15.26
C LEU A 271 -1.19 16.76 16.16
N SER A 272 -0.31 17.72 15.85
CA SER A 272 -0.26 18.99 16.60
C SER A 272 -1.51 19.85 16.41
N ASN A 273 -2.16 19.75 15.26
CA ASN A 273 -3.35 20.55 14.91
C ASN A 273 -4.67 19.83 15.18
N SER A 274 -4.64 18.50 15.33
CA SER A 274 -5.81 17.68 15.60
C SER A 274 -6.12 17.62 17.09
N ILE A 275 -7.41 17.47 17.42
CA ILE A 275 -8.01 17.44 18.76
C ILE A 275 -7.54 16.23 19.60
N TYR A 276 -6.60 15.40 19.12
CA TYR A 276 -6.05 14.27 19.88
C TYR A 276 -5.21 14.66 21.11
N ASN A 277 -5.07 15.96 21.38
CA ASN A 277 -4.43 16.54 22.57
C ASN A 277 -5.42 17.05 23.64
N GLU A 278 -6.73 16.79 23.51
CA GLU A 278 -7.73 17.02 24.58
C GLU A 278 -8.20 15.72 25.24
#